data_AF-A0A2W1B851-F1
#
_entry.id   AF-A0A2W1B851-F1
#
_cell.length_a   1.000
_cell.length_b   1.000
_cell.length_c   1.000
_cell.angle_alpha   90.00
_cell.angle_beta   90.00
_cell.angle_gamma   90.00
#
_symmetry.space_group_name_H-M   'P 1'
#
loop_
_entity.id
_entity.type
_entity.pdbx_description
1 polymer ?
#
loop_
_entity_poly.entity_id
_entity_poly.type
_entity_poly.pdbx_seq_one_letter_code
_entity_poly.pdbx_strand_id
1 'polypeptide(L)'
;MCQYVACRFLFEKLRMATKEKDVLGHIIDLYKDMPYLWNKNDKNYMNKTIRCEGFEVLLSIYKNVDKNATIKTLKKKIDNLKTNYLKELKKVSFIVAFIYY
;
A
#
# COMPACT_ATOMS: atom_id res chain seq x y z
N MET A 1 -5.41 -25.33 -30.89
CA MET A 1 -6.25 -24.28 -30.27
C MET A 1 -5.81 -23.84 -28.85
N CYS A 2 -4.86 -24.49 -28.16
CA CYS A 2 -4.56 -24.17 -26.73
C CYS A 2 -3.41 -23.18 -26.44
N GLN A 3 -2.58 -22.74 -27.39
CA GLN A 3 -1.44 -21.86 -27.07
C GLN A 3 -1.80 -20.37 -26.87
N TYR A 4 -2.90 -19.88 -27.47
CA TYR A 4 -3.28 -18.47 -27.38
C TYR A 4 -4.02 -18.09 -26.09
N VAL A 5 -4.66 -19.05 -25.42
CA VAL A 5 -5.41 -18.79 -24.17
C VAL A 5 -4.46 -18.57 -22.98
N ALA A 6 -3.39 -19.38 -22.88
CA ALA A 6 -2.35 -19.20 -21.86
C ALA A 6 -1.59 -17.87 -22.04
N CYS A 7 -1.30 -17.49 -23.29
CA CYS A 7 -0.65 -16.22 -23.61
C CYS A 7 -1.57 -15.02 -23.29
N ARG A 8 -2.87 -15.12 -23.57
CA ARG A 8 -3.87 -14.10 -23.18
C ARG A 8 -4.00 -14.00 -21.64
N PHE A 9 -3.97 -15.11 -20.92
CA PHE A 9 -3.96 -15.14 -19.44
C PHE A 9 -2.69 -14.53 -18.83
N LEU A 10 -1.53 -14.79 -19.42
CA LEU A 10 -0.26 -14.20 -19.01
C LEU A 10 -0.20 -12.69 -19.30
N PHE A 11 -0.70 -12.27 -20.45
CA PHE A 11 -0.79 -10.85 -20.80
C PHE A 11 -1.78 -10.10 -19.90
N GLU A 12 -2.91 -10.71 -19.53
CA GLU A 12 -3.86 -10.14 -18.58
C GLU A 12 -3.29 -10.08 -17.16
N LYS A 13 -2.54 -11.10 -16.71
CA LYS A 13 -1.80 -11.06 -15.44
C LYS A 13 -0.72 -9.97 -15.42
N LEU A 14 0.04 -9.80 -16.50
CA LEU A 14 1.01 -8.71 -16.66
C LEU A 14 0.33 -7.33 -16.68
N ARG A 15 -0.86 -7.23 -17.27
CA ARG A 15 -1.67 -6.00 -17.29
C ARG A 15 -2.34 -5.69 -15.94
N MET A 16 -2.69 -6.70 -15.15
CA MET A 16 -3.17 -6.51 -13.78
C MET A 16 -2.03 -6.08 -12.85
N ALA A 17 -0.84 -6.66 -12.99
CA ALA A 17 0.33 -6.32 -12.17
C ALA A 17 0.83 -4.87 -12.38
N THR A 18 0.56 -4.27 -13.54
CA THR A 18 0.85 -2.85 -13.79
C THR A 18 -0.20 -1.94 -13.14
N LYS A 19 -1.49 -2.24 -13.32
CA LYS A 19 -2.59 -1.52 -12.66
C LYS A 19 -2.51 -1.56 -11.13
N GLU A 20 -2.10 -2.68 -10.56
CA GLU A 20 -1.87 -2.83 -9.11
C GLU A 20 -0.82 -1.84 -8.62
N LYS A 21 0.27 -1.66 -9.37
CA LYS A 21 1.37 -0.75 -9.00
C LYS A 21 0.95 0.71 -9.07
N ASP A 22 0.23 1.11 -10.11
CA ASP A 22 -0.28 2.49 -10.26
C ASP A 22 -1.22 2.86 -9.10
N VAL A 23 -2.14 1.95 -8.76
CA VAL A 23 -3.08 2.14 -7.65
C VAL A 23 -2.36 2.16 -6.30
N LEU A 24 -1.36 1.30 -6.11
CA LEU A 24 -0.51 1.33 -4.91
C LEU A 24 0.30 2.63 -4.80
N GLY A 25 0.80 3.17 -5.92
CA GLY A 25 1.45 4.48 -5.96
C GLY A 25 0.52 5.58 -5.45
N HIS A 26 -0.70 5.63 -6.00
CA HIS A 26 -1.71 6.59 -5.58
C HIS A 26 -2.09 6.45 -4.09
N ILE A 27 -2.20 5.22 -3.59
CA ILE A 27 -2.43 4.93 -2.16
C ILE A 27 -1.29 5.48 -1.29
N ILE A 28 -0.04 5.34 -1.74
CA ILE A 28 1.13 5.84 -1.00
C ILE A 28 1.11 7.37 -0.93
N ASP A 29 0.79 8.06 -2.02
CA ASP A 29 0.71 9.53 -2.03
C ASP A 29 -0.40 10.03 -1.09
N LEU A 30 -1.61 9.48 -1.19
CA LEU A 30 -2.69 9.81 -0.26
C LEU A 30 -2.34 9.49 1.20
N TYR A 31 -1.65 8.37 1.44
CA TYR A 31 -1.22 8.01 2.78
C TYR A 31 -0.23 9.03 3.35
N LYS A 32 0.67 9.62 2.53
CA LYS A 32 1.58 10.68 2.96
C LYS A 32 0.83 11.97 3.30
N ASP A 33 -0.16 12.34 2.50
CA ASP A 33 -1.01 13.53 2.72
C ASP A 33 -1.89 13.44 3.98
N MET A 34 -2.03 12.26 4.58
CA MET A 34 -2.81 12.02 5.80
C MET A 34 -1.90 11.85 7.03
N PRO A 35 -1.38 12.93 7.64
CA PRO A 35 -0.45 12.86 8.77
C PRO A 35 -1.05 12.14 9.98
N TYR A 36 -2.36 12.24 10.19
CA TYR A 36 -3.07 11.54 11.28
C TYR A 36 -3.04 10.00 11.18
N LEU A 37 -2.63 9.42 10.05
CA LEU A 37 -2.48 7.97 9.88
C LEU A 37 -1.10 7.44 10.27
N TRP A 38 -0.04 8.26 10.18
CA TRP A 38 1.34 7.80 10.34
C TRP A 38 2.18 8.65 11.30
N ASN A 39 1.84 9.92 11.50
CA ASN A 39 2.56 10.83 12.36
C ASN A 39 2.06 10.73 13.80
N LYS A 40 2.91 10.24 14.71
CA LYS A 40 2.62 10.12 16.14
C LYS A 40 2.47 11.47 16.84
N ASN A 41 3.02 12.54 16.26
CA ASN A 41 2.98 13.89 16.84
C ASN A 41 1.69 14.65 16.47
N ASP A 42 0.87 14.10 15.57
CA ASP A 42 -0.38 14.72 15.19
C ASP A 42 -1.44 14.53 16.28
N LYS A 43 -2.15 15.61 16.64
CA LYS A 43 -3.20 15.57 17.67
C LYS A 43 -4.32 14.59 17.32
N ASN A 44 -4.58 14.40 16.03
CA ASN A 44 -5.63 13.53 15.52
C ASN A 44 -5.19 12.07 15.38
N TYR A 45 -3.90 11.75 15.60
CA TYR A 45 -3.40 10.38 15.57
C TYR A 45 -4.07 9.47 16.61
N MET A 46 -4.38 10.03 17.79
CA MET A 46 -5.06 9.29 18.85
C MET A 46 -6.54 9.02 18.52
N ASN A 47 -7.14 9.82 17.63
CA ASN A 47 -8.55 9.67 17.29
C ASN A 47 -8.76 8.42 16.41
N LYS A 48 -9.47 7.44 16.96
CA LYS A 48 -9.75 6.17 16.27
C LYS A 48 -10.71 6.35 15.10
N THR A 49 -11.65 7.30 15.19
CA THR A 49 -12.68 7.55 14.17
C THR A 49 -12.04 8.08 12.89
N ILE A 50 -11.25 9.15 13.00
CA ILE A 50 -10.57 9.79 11.86
C ILE A 50 -9.62 8.80 11.17
N ARG A 51 -8.90 7.97 11.95
CA ARG A 51 -8.06 6.91 11.36
C ARG A 51 -8.88 5.87 10.60
N CYS A 52 -10.04 5.48 11.12
CA CYS A 52 -10.92 4.53 10.45
C CYS A 52 -11.37 5.11 9.10
N GLU A 53 -11.86 6.35 9.10
CA GLU A 53 -12.31 7.06 7.90
C GLU A 53 -11.20 7.16 6.85
N GLY A 54 -9.98 7.56 7.26
CA GLY A 54 -8.83 7.60 6.34
C GLY A 54 -8.54 6.24 5.69
N PHE A 55 -8.54 5.17 6.49
CA PHE A 55 -8.35 3.81 5.97
C PHE A 55 -9.51 3.33 5.08
N GLU A 56 -10.73 3.80 5.31
CA GLU A 56 -11.89 3.51 4.45
C GLU A 56 -11.77 4.19 3.08
N VAL A 57 -11.29 5.43 3.04
CA VAL A 57 -10.97 6.12 1.77
C VAL A 57 -9.90 5.37 0.98
N LEU A 58 -8.80 4.99 1.65
CA LEU A 58 -7.74 4.18 1.02
C LEU A 58 -8.26 2.82 0.54
N LEU A 59 -9.18 2.20 1.29
CA LEU A 59 -9.79 0.92 0.92
C LEU A 59 -10.69 1.05 -0.32
N SER A 60 -11.46 2.14 -0.42
CA SER A 60 -12.32 2.41 -1.57
C SER A 60 -11.52 2.41 -2.88
N ILE A 61 -10.33 3.01 -2.84
CA ILE A 61 -9.41 3.06 -3.98
C ILE A 61 -8.83 1.67 -4.27
N TYR A 62 -8.39 0.95 -3.24
CA TYR A 62 -7.83 -0.41 -3.38
C TYR A 62 -8.85 -1.43 -3.89
N LYS A 63 -10.15 -1.25 -3.61
CA LYS A 63 -11.23 -2.12 -4.12
C LYS A 63 -11.38 -2.10 -5.64
N ASN A 64 -10.87 -1.08 -6.33
CA ASN A 64 -10.82 -1.06 -7.80
C ASN A 64 -9.90 -2.15 -8.37
N VAL A 65 -8.92 -2.58 -7.57
CA VAL A 65 -7.98 -3.63 -7.92
C VAL A 65 -8.45 -4.97 -7.36
N ASP A 66 -8.75 -5.01 -6.06
CA ASP A 66 -9.17 -6.21 -5.36
C ASP A 66 -10.50 -5.97 -4.66
N LYS A 67 -11.57 -6.42 -5.31
CA LYS A 67 -12.96 -6.22 -4.86
C LYS A 67 -13.25 -6.84 -3.49
N ASN A 68 -12.48 -7.85 -3.09
CA ASN A 68 -12.66 -8.57 -1.82
C ASN A 68 -11.74 -8.05 -0.70
N ALA A 69 -10.97 -7.00 -0.98
CA ALA A 69 -10.06 -6.46 0.00
C ALA A 69 -10.78 -5.88 1.22
N THR A 70 -10.20 -6.14 2.39
CA THR A 70 -10.63 -5.60 3.69
C THR A 70 -9.56 -4.64 4.21
N ILE A 71 -9.92 -3.74 5.14
CA ILE A 71 -8.99 -2.84 5.83
C ILE A 71 -7.76 -3.59 6.38
N LYS A 72 -7.95 -4.81 6.91
CA LYS A 72 -6.85 -5.66 7.41
C LYS A 72 -5.84 -6.00 6.30
N THR A 73 -6.32 -6.37 5.12
CA THR A 73 -5.49 -6.71 3.96
C THR A 73 -4.72 -5.50 3.47
N LEU A 74 -5.37 -4.34 3.40
CA LEU A 74 -4.76 -3.08 3.02
C LEU A 74 -3.65 -2.67 4.01
N LYS A 75 -3.93 -2.71 5.32
CA LYS A 75 -2.93 -2.43 6.37
C LYS A 75 -1.71 -3.35 6.22
N LYS A 76 -1.94 -4.66 6.09
CA LYS A 76 -0.86 -5.63 5.88
C LYS A 76 -0.05 -5.33 4.62
N LYS A 77 -0.68 -4.86 3.54
CA LYS A 77 0.01 -4.47 2.31
C LYS A 77 0.90 -3.24 2.55
N ILE A 78 0.38 -2.21 3.22
CA ILE A 78 1.13 -0.99 3.57
C ILE A 78 2.31 -1.33 4.50
N ASP A 79 2.10 -2.17 5.53
CA ASP A 79 3.16 -2.62 6.44
C ASP A 79 4.25 -3.41 5.70
N ASN A 80 3.87 -4.28 4.77
CA ASN A 80 4.82 -4.99 3.92
C ASN A 80 5.65 -4.02 3.06
N LEU A 81 5.00 -3.01 2.47
CA LEU A 81 5.69 -1.97 1.68
C LEU A 81 6.67 -1.17 2.54
N LYS A 82 6.25 -0.71 3.72
CA LYS A 82 7.11 -0.01 4.68
C LYS A 82 8.30 -0.87 5.08
N THR A 83 8.06 -2.11 5.47
CA THR A 83 9.11 -3.05 5.89
C THR A 83 10.09 -3.34 4.76
N ASN A 84 9.60 -3.55 3.54
CA ASN A 84 10.46 -3.82 2.39
C ASN A 84 11.30 -2.59 2.02
N TYR A 85 10.69 -1.39 2.01
CA TYR A 85 11.40 -0.15 1.81
C TYR A 85 12.48 0.09 2.86
N LEU A 86 12.17 -0.10 4.15
CA LEU A 86 13.15 0.02 5.24
C LEU A 86 14.28 -1.01 5.12
N LYS A 87 13.99 -2.24 4.68
CA LYS A 87 15.01 -3.26 4.41
C LYS A 87 15.95 -2.85 3.29
N GLU A 88 15.42 -2.38 2.16
CA GLU A 88 16.23 -1.90 1.05
C GLU A 88 17.04 -0.65 1.46
N LEU A 89 16.43 0.29 2.19
CA LEU A 89 17.14 1.45 2.74
C LEU A 89 18.27 1.06 3.68
N LYS A 90 18.10 0.04 4.50
CA LYS A 90 19.14 -0.47 5.41
C LYS A 90 20.34 -1.07 4.65
N LYS A 91 20.12 -1.64 3.46
CA LYS A 91 21.22 -2.10 2.60
C LYS A 91 22.04 -0.94 2.04
N VAL A 92 21.36 0.16 1.71
CA VAL A 92 21.98 1.35 1.09
C VAL A 92 22.57 2.31 2.14
N SER A 93 21.98 2.36 3.34
CA SER A 93 22.40 3.27 4.41
C SER A 93 22.41 2.57 5.77
N PHE A 94 23.61 2.44 6.35
CA PHE A 94 23.82 1.80 7.64
C PHE A 94 23.26 2.63 8.82
N ILE A 95 23.19 3.96 8.66
CA ILE A 95 22.93 4.93 9.74
C ILE A 95 21.43 5.11 10.04
N VAL A 96 20.55 5.03 9.03
CA VAL A 96 19.11 5.31 9.23
C VAL A 96 18.37 4.20 9.97
N ALA A 97 18.95 2.99 10.05
CA ALA A 97 18.33 1.85 10.71
C ALA A 97 18.15 2.04 12.22
N PHE A 98 18.92 2.93 12.85
CA PHE A 98 18.84 3.20 14.29
C PHE A 98 17.82 4.29 14.66
N ILE A 99 17.43 5.17 13.73
CA ILE A 99 16.65 6.38 14.05
C ILE A 99 15.13 6.15 13.88
N TYR A 100 14.70 5.14 13.12
CA TYR A 100 13.29 4.90 12.81
C TYR A 100 12.59 3.86 13.71
N TYR A 101 13.10 3.60 14.92
CA TYR A 101 12.46 2.73 15.94
C TYR A 101 11.83 3.55 17.06
#